data_AF-A0AA96TY75-F1
#
_entry.id   AF-A0AA96TY75-F1
#
_cell.length_a   1.000
_cell.length_b   1.000
_cell.length_c   1.000
_cell.angle_alpha   90.00
_cell.angle_beta   90.00
_cell.angle_gamma   90.00
#
_symmetry.space_group_name_H-M   'P 1'
#
loop_
_entity.id
_entity.type
_entity.pdbx_description
1 polymer ?
#
loop_
_entity_poly.entity_id
_entity_poly.type
_entity_poly.pdbx_seq_one_letter_code
_entity_poly.pdbx_strand_id
1 'polypeptide(L)'
;MKKLFTLIMLCASILTFGQSIEKKWSFSSITTTDGNSVVAVNPSDVLNLTRGDFNYSILAKDSLQAAGNYIHQNNLLILNHKQPNDTVRYYNVVELTEEALVLAEKDVLYSFTSSNNAVFIANQGKEKTEMSEAIIPSSGFSIQSLWRGVLGMVSLLIIAFLFSANRKGIDWKTVGLGLAFQLVIAIGVLRVPFVQTAFEIVGGLFVSVLDFTRAGSEFLFSGLVSDMSSYGFIFAFQVLPTIIFFSALTSLLFYLGLIQKVVKALAWLLSKVLKISGAESLSVAGNIFLGQTEAPLLIKAYLEKMNRSEILLVMIGGMATVAGAVLAAYIGFLGGEDEGLRLLYAKHLLAASVMAAPGAIIISKILYPQTEKVNTEVEVSSDKIGSNILDAIANGTTEGLQLAMNVAAMLLVFIAFIAMINGVLGWVGDVTSLNTWMAANTSYTKFSLEAILGYVFAPLMWLIGVAKEDMALMGQLLGIKLAASEFVGYIQLAELKNIANATHLTYNKSIIMATYMLCGFANFASIGIQIGGIGSLAPGQRKTLSEFGIKALIGGTIASLMSATIAGMIIG
;
A
#
# COMPACT_ATOMS: atom_id res chain seq x y z
N MET A 1 -8.42 -59.14 5.84
CA MET A 1 -8.12 -58.06 4.86
C MET A 1 -7.68 -56.72 5.46
N LYS A 2 -7.90 -56.42 6.75
CA LYS A 2 -7.44 -55.16 7.40
C LYS A 2 -5.97 -55.12 7.87
N LYS A 3 -5.23 -56.23 7.84
CA LYS A 3 -3.79 -56.29 8.21
C LYS A 3 -2.83 -56.33 7.00
N LEU A 4 -3.36 -56.47 5.79
CA LEU A 4 -2.57 -56.46 4.54
C LEU A 4 -2.44 -55.03 3.98
N PHE A 5 -3.42 -54.16 4.24
CA PHE A 5 -3.42 -52.77 3.79
C PHE A 5 -2.43 -51.89 4.57
N THR A 6 -2.20 -52.20 5.84
CA THR A 6 -1.22 -51.51 6.70
C THR A 6 0.22 -51.88 6.38
N LEU A 7 0.46 -53.06 5.78
CA LEU A 7 1.79 -53.49 5.35
C LEU A 7 2.17 -52.89 3.99
N ILE A 8 1.18 -52.62 3.12
CA ILE A 8 1.39 -51.97 1.81
C ILE A 8 1.65 -50.46 1.96
N MET A 9 1.09 -49.81 3.00
CA MET A 9 1.36 -48.40 3.34
C MET A 9 2.73 -48.16 3.98
N LEU A 10 3.45 -49.20 4.44
CA LEU A 10 4.81 -49.07 4.98
C LEU A 10 5.92 -49.25 3.94
N CYS A 11 5.59 -49.64 2.70
CA CYS A 11 6.55 -49.81 1.60
C CYS A 11 6.42 -48.79 0.48
N ALA A 12 5.58 -47.76 0.62
CA ALA A 12 5.50 -46.64 -0.31
C ALA A 12 6.22 -45.41 0.24
N SER A 13 7.51 -45.56 0.58
CA SER A 13 8.45 -44.45 0.57
C SER A 13 8.63 -44.04 -0.90
N ILE A 14 7.73 -43.22 -1.42
CA ILE A 14 7.97 -42.51 -2.67
C ILE A 14 9.15 -41.58 -2.37
N LEU A 15 10.30 -41.93 -2.94
CA LEU A 15 11.44 -41.05 -3.07
C LEU A 15 10.95 -39.81 -3.80
N THR A 16 10.64 -38.75 -3.06
CA THR A 16 10.57 -37.41 -3.63
C THR A 16 11.99 -37.05 -4.01
N PHE A 17 12.33 -37.23 -5.29
CA PHE A 17 13.53 -36.63 -5.86
C PHE A 17 13.31 -35.11 -5.84
N GLY A 18 13.82 -34.45 -4.80
CA GLY A 18 14.00 -33.00 -4.85
C GLY A 18 14.99 -32.70 -5.96
N GLN A 19 14.59 -31.89 -6.93
CA GLN A 19 15.54 -31.34 -7.89
C GLN A 19 16.55 -30.49 -7.10
N SER A 20 17.80 -30.93 -7.13
CA SER A 20 18.88 -30.26 -6.42
C SER A 20 19.70 -29.46 -7.41
N ILE A 21 19.94 -28.19 -7.06
CA ILE A 21 20.89 -27.33 -7.78
C ILE A 21 22.36 -27.82 -7.61
N GLU A 22 22.60 -28.73 -6.64
CA GLU A 22 23.92 -29.30 -6.34
C GLU A 22 24.41 -30.25 -7.41
N LYS A 23 25.05 -29.69 -8.44
CA LYS A 23 25.72 -30.43 -9.50
C LYS A 23 26.91 -29.62 -10.03
N LYS A 24 27.68 -30.28 -10.89
CA LYS A 24 28.64 -29.62 -11.78
C LYS A 24 27.91 -29.21 -13.05
N TRP A 25 27.89 -27.91 -13.30
CA TRP A 25 27.24 -27.24 -14.41
C TRP A 25 28.29 -26.72 -15.40
N SER A 26 28.13 -27.01 -16.69
CA SER A 26 28.98 -26.46 -17.75
C SER A 26 28.30 -25.25 -18.37
N PHE A 27 29.00 -24.13 -18.51
CA PHE A 27 28.42 -22.95 -19.15
C PHE A 27 28.07 -23.27 -20.63
N SER A 28 26.88 -22.89 -21.06
CA SER A 28 26.45 -22.98 -22.46
C SER A 28 26.44 -21.63 -23.16
N SER A 29 26.06 -20.55 -22.47
CA SER A 29 26.09 -19.18 -22.99
C SER A 29 26.03 -18.14 -21.88
N ILE A 30 26.55 -16.93 -22.17
CA ILE A 30 26.37 -15.73 -21.35
C ILE A 30 25.90 -14.61 -22.27
N THR A 31 24.62 -14.26 -22.21
CA THR A 31 23.98 -13.33 -23.14
C THR A 31 23.21 -12.24 -22.41
N THR A 32 23.04 -11.08 -23.04
CA THR A 32 22.02 -10.12 -22.59
C THR A 32 20.62 -10.64 -22.90
N THR A 33 19.61 -10.06 -22.26
CA THR A 33 18.18 -10.31 -22.56
C THR A 33 17.81 -10.05 -24.03
N ASP A 34 18.57 -9.18 -24.73
CA ASP A 34 18.44 -8.92 -26.17
C ASP A 34 19.15 -9.95 -27.07
N GLY A 35 19.80 -10.97 -26.49
CA GLY A 35 20.47 -12.06 -27.20
C GLY A 35 21.91 -11.80 -27.64
N ASN A 36 22.52 -10.68 -27.23
CA ASN A 36 23.92 -10.37 -27.55
C ASN A 36 24.86 -11.11 -26.59
N SER A 37 25.92 -11.73 -27.12
CA SER A 37 26.94 -12.42 -26.30
C SER A 37 27.77 -11.42 -25.51
N VAL A 38 27.84 -11.58 -24.19
CA VAL A 38 28.59 -10.69 -23.29
C VAL A 38 30.02 -11.17 -23.12
N VAL A 39 30.22 -12.49 -23.07
CA VAL A 39 31.52 -13.15 -22.92
C VAL A 39 31.50 -14.46 -23.70
N ALA A 40 32.57 -14.76 -24.44
CA ALA A 40 32.73 -16.05 -25.09
C ALA A 40 32.90 -17.16 -24.03
N VAL A 41 32.24 -18.30 -24.21
CA VAL A 41 32.28 -19.42 -23.25
C VAL A 41 33.10 -20.57 -23.84
N ASN A 42 33.94 -21.21 -23.02
CA ASN A 42 34.65 -22.43 -23.37
C ASN A 42 33.95 -23.67 -22.77
N PRO A 43 33.95 -24.85 -23.41
CA PRO A 43 33.46 -26.10 -22.82
C PRO A 43 34.08 -26.48 -21.46
N SER A 44 35.24 -25.90 -21.15
CA SER A 44 35.96 -26.07 -19.88
C SER A 44 35.49 -25.13 -18.77
N ASP A 45 34.61 -24.17 -19.08
CA ASP A 45 34.06 -23.23 -18.11
C ASP A 45 32.95 -23.93 -17.32
N VAL A 46 33.10 -23.98 -16.00
CA VAL A 46 32.22 -24.77 -15.12
C VAL A 46 31.87 -24.00 -13.86
N LEU A 47 30.65 -24.22 -13.38
CA LEU A 47 30.15 -23.85 -12.06
C LEU A 47 29.86 -25.13 -11.28
N ASN A 48 30.52 -25.31 -10.15
CA ASN A 48 30.28 -26.44 -9.26
C ASN A 48 29.58 -25.96 -8.00
N LEU A 49 28.43 -26.54 -7.68
CA LEU A 49 27.66 -26.28 -6.46
C LEU A 49 27.57 -27.57 -5.66
N THR A 50 28.13 -27.57 -4.45
CA THR A 50 28.17 -28.77 -3.60
C THR A 50 28.16 -28.40 -2.13
N ARG A 51 27.16 -28.88 -1.37
CA ARG A 51 27.05 -28.76 0.09
C ARG A 51 27.23 -27.33 0.62
N GLY A 52 26.61 -26.35 -0.03
CA GLY A 52 26.70 -24.93 0.35
C GLY A 52 28.01 -24.23 -0.02
N ASP A 53 28.93 -24.90 -0.73
CA ASP A 53 30.13 -24.29 -1.32
C ASP A 53 29.99 -24.21 -2.85
N PHE A 54 30.49 -23.12 -3.43
CA PHE A 54 30.61 -22.97 -4.87
C PHE A 54 32.05 -22.78 -5.30
N ASN A 55 32.37 -23.26 -6.50
CA ASN A 55 33.52 -22.78 -7.26
C ASN A 55 33.14 -22.63 -8.72
N TYR A 56 33.73 -21.66 -9.41
CA TYR A 56 33.64 -21.59 -10.86
C TYR A 56 34.95 -21.11 -11.48
N SER A 57 35.19 -21.58 -12.69
CA SER A 57 36.35 -21.21 -13.49
C SER A 57 35.90 -20.80 -14.88
N ILE A 58 36.27 -19.59 -15.31
CA ILE A 58 36.03 -19.09 -16.67
C ILE A 58 37.40 -18.87 -17.33
N LEU A 59 37.84 -19.82 -18.13
CA LEU A 59 39.09 -19.76 -18.90
C LEU A 59 39.04 -18.64 -19.94
N ALA A 60 37.87 -18.39 -20.52
CA ALA A 60 37.67 -17.38 -21.56
C ALA A 60 37.76 -15.92 -21.05
N LYS A 61 37.85 -15.70 -19.73
CA LYS A 61 37.99 -14.38 -19.09
C LYS A 61 39.21 -14.39 -18.17
N ASP A 62 40.40 -14.34 -18.76
CA ASP A 62 41.70 -14.29 -18.07
C ASP A 62 41.89 -15.36 -16.98
N SER A 63 41.34 -16.58 -17.18
CA SER A 63 41.37 -17.66 -16.18
C SER A 63 40.79 -17.26 -14.83
N LEU A 64 39.69 -16.51 -14.83
CA LEU A 64 39.00 -16.09 -13.61
C LEU A 64 38.54 -17.31 -12.82
N GLN A 65 39.06 -17.44 -11.61
CA GLN A 65 38.66 -18.44 -10.63
C GLN A 65 37.95 -17.74 -9.47
N ALA A 66 36.78 -18.25 -9.12
CA ALA A 66 36.06 -17.78 -7.95
C ALA A 66 35.59 -18.95 -7.09
N ALA A 67 35.63 -18.75 -5.78
CA ALA A 67 35.16 -19.74 -4.82
C ALA A 67 34.54 -19.06 -3.60
N GLY A 68 33.62 -19.73 -2.94
CA GLY A 68 32.94 -19.20 -1.77
C GLY A 68 31.80 -20.09 -1.30
N ASN A 69 30.86 -19.50 -0.57
CA ASN A 69 29.67 -20.19 -0.09
C ASN A 69 28.45 -19.72 -0.85
N TYR A 70 27.45 -20.59 -0.97
CA TYR A 70 26.18 -20.20 -1.59
C TYR A 70 24.98 -20.54 -0.70
N ILE A 71 23.93 -19.73 -0.85
CA ILE A 71 22.61 -19.99 -0.27
C ILE A 71 21.64 -20.08 -1.45
N HIS A 72 20.91 -21.19 -1.52
CA HIS A 72 19.86 -21.40 -2.51
C HIS A 72 18.53 -21.55 -1.78
N GLN A 73 17.59 -20.66 -2.06
CA GLN A 73 16.24 -20.70 -1.49
C GLN A 73 15.22 -20.33 -2.57
N ASN A 74 14.38 -21.29 -2.94
CA ASN A 74 13.43 -21.18 -4.05
C ASN A 74 14.13 -20.76 -5.36
N ASN A 75 13.86 -19.55 -5.86
CA ASN A 75 14.43 -19.04 -7.10
C ASN A 75 15.58 -18.04 -6.86
N LEU A 76 16.11 -17.94 -5.64
CA LEU A 76 17.23 -17.06 -5.32
C LEU A 76 18.48 -17.87 -5.02
N LEU A 77 19.54 -17.60 -5.77
CA LEU A 77 20.88 -18.12 -5.54
C LEU A 77 21.81 -16.96 -5.15
N ILE A 78 22.33 -17.00 -3.93
CA ILE A 78 23.27 -16.00 -3.40
C ILE A 78 24.65 -16.62 -3.38
N LEU A 79 25.62 -16.01 -4.05
CA LEU A 79 27.03 -16.42 -4.01
C LEU A 79 27.82 -15.43 -3.15
N ASN A 80 28.35 -15.89 -2.02
CA ASN A 80 29.25 -15.14 -1.16
C ASN A 80 30.70 -15.51 -1.48
N HIS A 81 31.38 -14.65 -2.25
CA HIS A 81 32.74 -14.89 -2.73
C HIS A 81 33.77 -14.76 -1.61
N LYS A 82 34.59 -15.80 -1.44
CA LYS A 82 35.77 -15.80 -0.54
C LYS A 82 37.06 -15.55 -1.32
N GLN A 83 37.10 -15.92 -2.60
CA GLN A 83 38.21 -15.67 -3.52
C GLN A 83 37.64 -15.31 -4.89
N PRO A 84 37.95 -14.15 -5.49
CA PRO A 84 38.51 -12.97 -4.80
C PRO A 84 37.58 -12.51 -3.67
N ASN A 85 38.15 -11.92 -2.62
CA ASN A 85 37.40 -11.42 -1.47
C ASN A 85 36.79 -10.06 -1.85
N ASP A 86 35.65 -10.11 -2.55
CA ASP A 86 35.19 -8.95 -3.34
C ASP A 86 33.70 -8.64 -3.09
N THR A 87 32.77 -9.53 -3.47
CA THR A 87 31.33 -9.20 -3.49
C THR A 87 30.40 -10.38 -3.23
N VAL A 88 29.26 -10.11 -2.59
CA VAL A 88 28.09 -11.01 -2.55
C VAL A 88 27.26 -10.76 -3.80
N ARG A 89 26.97 -11.82 -4.57
CA ARG A 89 26.19 -11.74 -5.80
C ARG A 89 24.85 -12.44 -5.66
N TYR A 90 23.83 -11.86 -6.29
CA TYR A 90 22.46 -12.33 -6.26
C TYR A 90 22.04 -12.74 -7.67
N TYR A 91 21.61 -13.99 -7.81
CA TYR A 91 21.13 -14.56 -9.05
C TYR A 91 19.70 -15.04 -8.86
N ASN A 92 18.83 -14.67 -9.80
CA ASN A 92 17.51 -15.28 -9.93
C ASN A 92 17.65 -16.56 -10.75
N VAL A 93 17.20 -17.69 -10.21
CA VAL A 93 17.10 -18.95 -10.94
C VAL A 93 15.87 -18.84 -11.84
N VAL A 94 16.11 -18.70 -13.15
CA VAL A 94 15.08 -18.60 -14.19
C VAL A 94 14.63 -19.98 -14.64
N GLU A 95 15.56 -20.93 -14.71
CA GLU A 95 15.26 -22.31 -15.06
C GLU A 95 16.14 -23.24 -14.21
N LEU A 96 15.55 -24.29 -13.65
CA LEU A 96 16.26 -25.37 -12.98
C LEU A 96 15.60 -26.70 -13.33
N THR A 97 16.24 -27.47 -14.19
CA THR A 97 15.86 -28.84 -14.54
C THR A 97 17.00 -29.81 -14.21
N GLU A 98 16.85 -31.09 -14.53
CA GLU A 98 17.98 -32.01 -14.35
C GLU A 98 19.15 -31.73 -15.30
N GLU A 99 18.86 -31.13 -16.45
CA GLU A 99 19.78 -30.95 -17.58
C GLU A 99 20.19 -29.49 -17.82
N ALA A 100 19.35 -28.53 -17.43
CA ALA A 100 19.58 -27.10 -17.65
C ALA A 100 19.45 -26.28 -16.36
N LEU A 101 20.29 -25.25 -16.25
CA LEU A 101 20.21 -24.22 -15.23
C LEU A 101 20.37 -22.87 -15.93
N VAL A 102 19.46 -21.93 -15.66
CA VAL A 102 19.57 -20.56 -16.16
C VAL A 102 19.49 -19.60 -14.98
N LEU A 103 20.52 -18.76 -14.85
CA LEU A 103 20.62 -17.74 -13.81
C LEU A 103 20.53 -16.35 -14.44
N ALA A 104 19.80 -15.43 -13.82
CA ALA A 104 19.71 -14.04 -14.23
C ALA A 104 20.34 -13.11 -13.18
N GLU A 105 21.17 -12.17 -13.64
CA GLU A 105 21.70 -11.06 -12.85
C GLU A 105 21.55 -9.78 -13.69
N LYS A 106 20.63 -8.89 -13.27
CA LYS A 106 20.24 -7.70 -14.05
C LYS A 106 19.77 -8.11 -15.46
N ASP A 107 20.39 -7.58 -16.51
CA ASP A 107 20.07 -7.86 -17.91
C ASP A 107 20.88 -9.02 -18.51
N VAL A 108 21.61 -9.80 -17.70
CA VAL A 108 22.49 -10.88 -18.17
C VAL A 108 21.93 -12.24 -17.75
N LEU A 109 21.85 -13.15 -18.72
CA LEU A 109 21.48 -14.56 -18.54
C LEU A 109 22.72 -15.44 -18.64
N TYR A 110 22.93 -16.27 -17.62
CA TYR A 110 23.96 -17.30 -17.56
C TYR A 110 23.29 -18.65 -17.71
N SER A 111 23.51 -19.29 -18.85
CA SER A 111 22.92 -20.60 -19.15
C SER A 111 23.94 -21.71 -18.94
N PHE A 112 23.48 -22.82 -18.38
CA PHE A 112 24.31 -23.97 -18.05
C PHE A 112 23.64 -25.28 -18.45
N THR A 113 24.46 -26.29 -18.70
CA THR A 113 24.02 -27.65 -19.01
C THR A 113 24.73 -28.69 -18.13
N SER A 114 24.03 -29.75 -17.75
CA SER A 114 24.62 -30.91 -17.07
C SER A 114 25.24 -31.84 -18.11
N SER A 115 26.45 -32.34 -17.85
CA SER A 115 27.28 -33.02 -18.85
C SER A 115 26.72 -34.37 -19.30
N ASN A 116 25.88 -34.36 -20.33
CA ASN A 116 25.80 -35.35 -21.42
C ASN A 116 25.04 -34.70 -22.59
N ASN A 117 25.71 -34.57 -23.74
CA ASN A 117 25.27 -33.89 -24.98
C ASN A 117 25.52 -32.38 -25.04
N ALA A 118 26.79 -31.99 -25.10
CA ALA A 118 27.23 -30.71 -25.64
C ALA A 118 27.08 -30.61 -27.17
N VAL A 119 25.93 -30.97 -27.75
CA VAL A 119 25.50 -30.65 -29.13
C VAL A 119 24.00 -30.96 -29.20
N PHE A 120 23.08 -30.04 -28.85
CA PHE A 120 21.69 -30.08 -29.37
C PHE A 120 20.77 -28.92 -28.91
N ILE A 121 21.20 -27.66 -28.82
CA ILE A 121 20.24 -26.53 -28.83
C ILE A 121 20.77 -25.38 -29.69
N ALA A 122 20.80 -25.63 -31.00
CA ALA A 122 20.66 -24.58 -32.01
C ALA A 122 19.50 -25.04 -32.90
N ASN A 123 18.43 -24.24 -32.97
CA ASN A 123 17.19 -24.49 -33.72
C ASN A 123 16.10 -25.34 -33.04
N GLN A 124 15.62 -24.89 -31.87
CA GLN A 124 14.17 -24.91 -31.57
C GLN A 124 13.75 -23.59 -30.92
N GLY A 125 13.87 -22.50 -31.68
CA GLY A 125 13.18 -21.26 -31.38
C GLY A 125 11.78 -21.31 -31.98
N LYS A 126 10.79 -21.72 -31.18
CA LYS A 126 9.36 -21.36 -31.21
C LYS A 126 8.55 -22.45 -30.49
N GLU A 127 8.35 -22.28 -29.18
CA GLU A 127 7.03 -22.22 -28.52
C GLU A 127 7.16 -22.30 -26.99
N LYS A 128 6.58 -21.28 -26.31
CA LYS A 128 6.17 -21.15 -24.89
C LYS A 128 7.27 -21.08 -23.82
N THR A 129 7.55 -19.87 -23.31
CA THR A 129 7.07 -19.28 -22.02
C THR A 129 7.97 -19.74 -20.87
N GLU A 130 8.82 -18.89 -20.29
CA GLU A 130 8.46 -18.02 -19.16
C GLU A 130 8.95 -16.57 -19.35
N MET A 131 8.01 -15.63 -19.37
CA MET A 131 8.29 -14.20 -19.28
C MET A 131 8.72 -13.88 -17.85
N SER A 132 9.84 -13.18 -17.69
CA SER A 132 10.02 -12.23 -16.59
C SER A 132 8.82 -11.27 -16.62
N GLU A 133 7.78 -11.50 -15.79
CA GLU A 133 6.56 -10.70 -15.81
C GLU A 133 6.82 -9.35 -15.15
N ALA A 134 7.32 -8.40 -15.95
CA ALA A 134 7.32 -7.00 -15.58
C ALA A 134 5.88 -6.53 -15.28
N ILE A 135 5.72 -5.68 -14.26
CA ILE A 135 4.42 -5.05 -13.95
C ILE A 135 3.89 -4.35 -15.19
N ILE A 136 2.65 -4.67 -15.58
CA ILE A 136 2.03 -4.11 -16.77
C ILE A 136 1.75 -2.62 -16.54
N PRO A 137 2.28 -1.72 -17.37
CA PRO A 137 2.09 -0.28 -17.21
C PRO A 137 0.62 0.11 -17.45
N SER A 138 0.20 1.22 -16.85
CA SER A 138 -1.16 1.75 -17.00
C SER A 138 -1.42 2.14 -18.46
N SER A 139 -2.53 1.68 -19.03
CA SER A 139 -2.80 1.77 -20.48
C SER A 139 -3.31 3.13 -20.94
N GLY A 140 -3.55 4.05 -20.01
CA GLY A 140 -4.21 5.32 -20.27
C GLY A 140 -5.73 5.17 -20.45
N PHE A 141 -6.42 6.30 -20.32
CA PHE A 141 -7.88 6.39 -20.50
C PHE A 141 -8.37 5.79 -21.81
N SER A 142 -9.39 4.95 -21.73
CA SER A 142 -10.08 4.32 -22.85
C SER A 142 -11.59 4.31 -22.62
N ILE A 143 -12.38 3.98 -23.65
CA ILE A 143 -13.84 3.82 -23.49
C ILE A 143 -14.18 2.69 -22.52
N GLN A 144 -13.34 1.64 -22.48
CA GLN A 144 -13.49 0.52 -21.56
C GLN A 144 -13.19 0.95 -20.12
N SER A 145 -12.12 1.72 -19.89
CA SER A 145 -11.79 2.23 -18.56
C SER A 145 -12.88 3.19 -18.06
N LEU A 146 -13.43 4.04 -18.94
CA LEU A 146 -14.57 4.92 -18.64
C LEU A 146 -15.79 4.13 -18.17
N TRP A 147 -16.25 3.14 -18.95
CA TRP A 147 -17.42 2.34 -18.60
C TRP A 147 -17.23 1.58 -17.29
N ARG A 148 -16.04 0.98 -17.09
CA ARG A 148 -15.68 0.31 -15.82
C ARG A 148 -15.68 1.27 -14.64
N GLY A 149 -15.13 2.47 -14.81
CA GLY A 149 -15.14 3.51 -13.78
C GLY A 149 -16.55 3.95 -13.41
N VAL A 150 -17.39 4.23 -14.41
CA VAL A 150 -18.80 4.61 -14.20
C VAL A 150 -19.56 3.50 -13.49
N LEU A 151 -19.38 2.23 -13.89
CA LEU A 151 -19.96 1.07 -13.21
C LEU A 151 -19.55 1.03 -11.73
N GLY A 152 -18.27 1.24 -11.43
CA GLY A 152 -17.75 1.28 -10.07
C GLY A 152 -18.37 2.41 -9.25
N MET A 153 -18.39 3.63 -9.79
CA MET A 153 -18.98 4.80 -9.14
C MET A 153 -20.46 4.56 -8.82
N VAL A 154 -21.24 4.05 -9.80
CA VAL A 154 -22.66 3.73 -9.62
C VAL A 154 -22.85 2.64 -8.56
N SER A 155 -22.02 1.59 -8.59
CA SER A 155 -22.08 0.50 -7.60
C SER A 155 -21.85 1.01 -6.19
N LEU A 156 -20.85 1.87 -5.98
CA LEU A 156 -20.55 2.50 -4.69
C LEU A 156 -21.69 3.41 -4.20
N LEU A 157 -22.29 4.19 -5.10
CA LEU A 157 -23.47 5.01 -4.78
C LEU A 157 -24.68 4.15 -4.42
N ILE A 158 -24.90 3.02 -5.10
CA ILE A 158 -25.95 2.05 -4.75
C ILE A 158 -25.71 1.49 -3.36
N ILE A 159 -24.48 1.09 -3.03
CA ILE A 159 -24.15 0.59 -1.68
C ILE A 159 -24.47 1.67 -0.64
N ALA A 160 -24.02 2.91 -0.84
CA ALA A 160 -24.33 4.02 0.08
C ALA A 160 -25.85 4.27 0.19
N PHE A 161 -26.59 4.20 -0.92
CA PHE A 161 -28.04 4.35 -0.96
C PHE A 161 -28.77 3.25 -0.18
N LEU A 162 -28.30 2.01 -0.25
CA LEU A 162 -28.88 0.88 0.48
C LEU A 162 -28.79 1.09 2.00
N PHE A 163 -27.68 1.65 2.49
CA PHE A 163 -27.43 1.97 3.90
C PHE A 163 -27.94 3.37 4.34
N SER A 164 -28.64 4.09 3.46
CA SER A 164 -29.20 5.42 3.76
C SER A 164 -30.29 5.38 4.83
N ALA A 165 -30.25 6.33 5.78
CA ALA A 165 -31.30 6.50 6.78
C ALA A 165 -32.60 7.07 6.21
N ASN A 166 -32.54 7.85 5.13
CA ASN A 166 -33.70 8.47 4.50
C ASN A 166 -33.50 8.62 2.99
N ARG A 167 -33.83 7.58 2.23
CA ARG A 167 -33.63 7.54 0.76
C ARG A 167 -34.37 8.65 0.01
N LYS A 168 -35.47 9.17 0.55
CA LYS A 168 -36.25 10.26 -0.08
C LYS A 168 -35.68 11.65 0.20
N GLY A 169 -34.87 11.78 1.26
CA GLY A 169 -34.25 13.06 1.66
C GLY A 169 -32.94 13.37 0.95
N ILE A 170 -32.43 12.48 0.10
CA ILE A 170 -31.15 12.65 -0.59
C ILE A 170 -31.25 13.80 -1.60
N ASP A 171 -30.40 14.82 -1.44
CA ASP A 171 -30.26 15.87 -2.43
C ASP A 171 -29.30 15.43 -3.55
N TRP A 172 -29.88 14.87 -4.62
CA TRP A 172 -29.14 14.41 -5.79
C TRP A 172 -28.41 15.53 -6.54
N LYS A 173 -28.80 16.80 -6.37
CA LYS A 173 -28.06 17.92 -6.96
C LYS A 173 -26.71 18.10 -6.26
N THR A 174 -26.69 18.02 -4.93
CA THR A 174 -25.47 18.07 -4.13
C THR A 174 -24.57 16.87 -4.41
N VAL A 175 -25.15 15.67 -4.52
CA VAL A 175 -24.41 14.45 -4.91
C VAL A 175 -23.77 14.62 -6.29
N GLY A 176 -24.54 15.04 -7.30
CA GLY A 176 -24.03 15.23 -8.66
C GLY A 176 -22.94 16.29 -8.75
N LEU A 177 -23.10 17.42 -8.05
CA LEU A 177 -22.11 18.48 -8.01
C LEU A 177 -20.83 18.06 -7.27
N GLY A 178 -20.96 17.27 -6.21
CA GLY A 178 -19.82 16.67 -5.51
C GLY A 178 -19.02 15.72 -6.41
N LEU A 179 -19.71 14.83 -7.13
CA LEU A 179 -19.06 13.89 -8.05
C LEU A 179 -18.36 14.64 -9.19
N ALA A 180 -19.01 15.67 -9.75
CA ALA A 180 -18.41 16.52 -10.77
C ALA A 180 -17.15 17.22 -10.23
N PHE A 181 -17.21 17.77 -9.02
CA PHE A 181 -16.07 18.44 -8.39
C PHE A 181 -14.90 17.47 -8.13
N GLN A 182 -15.20 16.27 -7.62
CA GLN A 182 -14.20 15.22 -7.40
C GLN A 182 -13.55 14.76 -8.73
N LEU A 183 -14.33 14.61 -9.81
CA LEU A 183 -13.82 14.30 -11.14
C LEU A 183 -12.94 15.41 -11.71
N VAL A 184 -13.34 16.68 -11.54
CA VAL A 184 -12.55 17.84 -11.98
C VAL A 184 -11.19 17.87 -11.27
N ILE A 185 -11.16 17.63 -9.96
CA ILE A 185 -9.90 17.51 -9.21
C ILE A 185 -9.06 16.36 -9.76
N ALA A 186 -9.64 15.17 -9.94
CA ALA A 186 -8.91 14.01 -10.42
C ALA A 186 -8.30 14.22 -11.82
N ILE A 187 -9.09 14.76 -12.75
CA ILE A 187 -8.61 15.09 -14.10
C ILE A 187 -7.54 16.18 -14.03
N GLY A 188 -7.74 17.20 -13.19
CA GLY A 188 -6.73 18.23 -12.92
C GLY A 188 -5.39 17.60 -12.54
N VAL A 189 -5.37 16.82 -11.45
CA VAL A 189 -4.11 16.27 -10.92
C VAL A 189 -3.51 15.18 -11.80
N LEU A 190 -4.32 14.41 -12.54
CA LEU A 190 -3.81 13.28 -13.33
C LEU A 190 -3.53 13.61 -14.80
N ARG A 191 -4.09 14.69 -15.35
CA ARG A 191 -3.99 15.01 -16.79
C ARG A 191 -3.56 16.43 -17.11
N VAL A 192 -3.74 17.40 -16.21
CA VAL A 192 -3.44 18.81 -16.51
C VAL A 192 -2.03 19.15 -16.03
N PRO A 193 -1.06 19.45 -16.93
CA PRO A 193 0.35 19.59 -16.55
C PRO A 193 0.60 20.67 -15.49
N PHE A 194 -0.03 21.84 -15.59
CA PHE A 194 0.12 22.89 -14.58
C PHE A 194 -0.37 22.46 -13.18
N VAL A 195 -1.45 21.69 -13.11
CA VAL A 195 -1.97 21.17 -11.84
C VAL A 195 -1.08 20.05 -11.30
N GLN A 196 -0.55 19.19 -12.18
CA GLN A 196 0.47 18.20 -11.82
C GLN A 196 1.69 18.88 -11.20
N THR A 197 2.23 19.92 -11.84
CA THR A 197 3.36 20.69 -11.31
C THR A 197 3.03 21.30 -9.95
N ALA A 198 1.83 21.84 -9.75
CA ALA A 198 1.43 22.35 -8.44
C ALA A 198 1.44 21.26 -7.35
N PHE A 199 0.91 20.06 -7.65
CA PHE A 199 0.93 18.93 -6.72
C PHE A 199 2.35 18.35 -6.53
N GLU A 200 3.20 18.41 -7.54
CA GLU A 200 4.61 18.00 -7.45
C GLU A 200 5.41 18.97 -6.59
N ILE A 201 5.16 20.27 -6.68
CA ILE A 201 5.75 21.26 -5.76
C ILE A 201 5.36 20.94 -4.32
N VAL A 202 4.06 20.72 -4.07
CA VAL A 202 3.59 20.38 -2.71
C VAL A 202 4.14 19.03 -2.27
N GLY A 203 4.15 18.02 -3.13
CA GLY A 203 4.74 16.70 -2.86
C GLY A 203 6.24 16.79 -2.55
N GLY A 204 6.97 17.61 -3.29
CA GLY A 204 8.38 17.90 -3.06
C GLY A 204 8.62 18.51 -1.67
N LEU A 205 7.73 19.39 -1.19
CA LEU A 205 7.82 19.88 0.19
C LEU A 205 7.71 18.75 1.22
N PHE A 206 6.79 17.79 1.02
CA PHE A 206 6.69 16.62 1.91
C PHE A 206 7.96 15.76 1.86
N VAL A 207 8.53 15.56 0.66
CA VAL A 207 9.80 14.82 0.49
C VAL A 207 10.95 15.56 1.19
N SER A 208 11.08 16.88 1.04
CA SER A 208 12.11 17.65 1.75
C SER A 208 11.96 17.56 3.27
N VAL A 209 10.72 17.51 3.79
CA VAL A 209 10.49 17.31 5.23
C VAL A 209 10.93 15.92 5.68
N LEU A 210 10.75 14.88 4.85
CA LEU A 210 11.33 13.55 5.12
C LEU A 210 12.85 13.64 5.27
N ASP A 211 13.51 14.37 4.37
CA ASP A 211 14.97 14.51 4.38
C ASP A 211 15.45 15.32 5.62
N PHE A 212 14.72 16.36 6.03
CA PHE A 212 15.02 17.08 7.29
C PHE A 212 14.87 16.17 8.52
N THR A 213 13.85 15.31 8.52
CA THR A 213 13.65 14.33 9.60
C THR A 213 14.76 13.28 9.62
N ARG A 214 15.27 12.89 8.44
CA ARG A 214 16.40 11.96 8.31
C ARG A 214 17.65 12.52 9.00
N ALA A 215 17.96 13.79 8.83
CA ALA A 215 19.09 14.42 9.53
C ALA A 215 18.98 14.31 11.06
N GLY A 216 17.78 14.52 11.63
CA GLY A 216 17.53 14.32 13.06
C GLY A 216 17.64 12.85 13.49
N SER A 217 17.18 11.94 12.63
CA SER A 217 17.23 10.50 12.88
C SER A 217 18.66 9.96 12.80
N GLU A 218 19.48 10.46 11.88
CA GLU A 218 20.90 10.14 11.76
C GLU A 218 21.68 10.65 12.98
N PHE A 219 21.38 11.84 13.49
CA PHE A 219 21.99 12.33 14.73
C PHE A 219 21.72 11.41 15.92
N LEU A 220 20.48 10.90 16.07
CA LEU A 220 20.09 10.03 17.18
C LEU A 220 20.47 8.56 16.98
N PHE A 221 20.46 8.07 15.74
CA PHE A 221 20.46 6.64 15.41
C PHE A 221 21.37 6.30 14.22
N SER A 222 22.45 7.07 13.98
CA SER A 222 23.34 6.95 12.81
C SER A 222 23.63 5.50 12.37
N GLY A 223 24.12 4.65 13.28
CA GLY A 223 24.49 3.26 12.96
C GLY A 223 23.32 2.32 12.63
N LEU A 224 22.08 2.72 12.91
CA LEU A 224 20.85 1.95 12.66
C LEU A 224 20.05 2.48 11.45
N VAL A 225 20.27 3.74 11.07
CA VAL A 225 19.58 4.40 9.95
C VAL A 225 20.42 4.40 8.67
N SER A 226 21.75 4.51 8.79
CA SER A 226 22.65 4.64 7.63
C SER A 226 23.24 3.32 7.13
N ASP A 227 23.36 2.29 7.99
CA ASP A 227 23.91 0.98 7.62
C ASP A 227 22.82 0.02 7.10
N MET A 228 22.34 0.30 5.88
CA MET A 228 21.39 -0.55 5.16
C MET A 228 22.01 -1.89 4.72
N SER A 229 23.34 -1.96 4.61
CA SER A 229 24.06 -3.19 4.22
C SER A 229 24.01 -4.27 5.30
N SER A 230 24.11 -3.87 6.57
CA SER A 230 24.13 -4.82 7.69
C SER A 230 22.73 -5.13 8.23
N TYR A 231 21.85 -4.12 8.30
CA TYR A 231 20.56 -4.24 8.99
C TYR A 231 19.34 -4.07 8.09
N GLY A 232 19.53 -3.66 6.83
CA GLY A 232 18.42 -3.33 5.95
C GLY A 232 17.59 -2.12 6.44
N PHE A 233 16.38 -2.00 5.91
CA PHE A 233 15.44 -0.95 6.28
C PHE A 233 14.85 -1.19 7.67
N ILE A 234 15.22 -0.35 8.67
CA ILE A 234 14.67 -0.46 10.02
C ILE A 234 13.51 0.52 10.21
N PHE A 235 12.29 -0.01 10.08
CA PHE A 235 11.03 0.73 10.22
C PHE A 235 11.01 1.70 11.40
N ALA A 236 11.38 1.22 12.60
CA ALA A 236 11.25 1.98 13.84
C ALA A 236 12.10 3.25 13.88
N PHE A 237 13.25 3.26 13.21
CA PHE A 237 14.18 4.41 13.21
C PHE A 237 14.10 5.26 11.96
N GLN A 238 13.44 4.78 10.90
CA GLN A 238 13.34 5.51 9.63
C GLN A 238 11.97 6.15 9.42
N VAL A 239 10.91 5.59 10.02
CA VAL A 239 9.52 6.02 9.75
C VAL A 239 8.85 6.67 10.95
N LEU A 240 9.05 6.12 12.16
CA LEU A 240 8.43 6.69 13.36
C LEU A 240 8.92 8.11 13.69
N PRO A 241 10.22 8.46 13.53
CA PRO A 241 10.67 9.84 13.76
C PRO A 241 9.98 10.87 12.86
N THR A 242 9.62 10.47 11.64
CA THR A 242 8.85 11.32 10.71
C THR A 242 7.51 11.74 11.30
N ILE A 243 6.80 10.83 11.96
CA ILE A 243 5.52 11.11 12.62
C ILE A 243 5.72 12.18 13.71
N ILE A 244 6.77 12.04 14.51
CA ILE A 244 7.11 12.97 15.60
C ILE A 244 7.40 14.37 15.04
N PHE A 245 8.28 14.44 14.03
CA PHE A 245 8.66 15.71 13.42
C PHE A 245 7.49 16.41 12.74
N PHE A 246 6.70 15.68 11.94
CA PHE A 246 5.53 16.26 11.28
C PHE A 246 4.47 16.71 12.27
N SER A 247 4.27 15.99 13.37
CA SER A 247 3.34 16.43 14.43
C SER A 247 3.79 17.75 15.06
N ALA A 248 5.09 17.89 15.35
CA ALA A 248 5.66 19.15 15.84
C ALA A 248 5.52 20.28 14.81
N LEU A 249 5.77 20.00 13.54
CA LEU A 249 5.62 20.96 12.44
C LEU A 249 4.16 21.39 12.27
N THR A 250 3.22 20.45 12.22
CA THR A 250 1.79 20.74 12.08
C THR A 250 1.28 21.58 13.27
N SER A 251 1.69 21.25 14.50
CA SER A 251 1.37 22.06 15.69
C SER A 251 1.91 23.49 15.57
N LEU A 252 3.15 23.66 15.11
CA LEU A 252 3.73 24.97 14.84
C LEU A 252 2.94 25.75 13.78
N LEU A 253 2.61 25.12 12.65
CA LEU A 253 1.85 25.75 11.57
C LEU A 253 0.43 26.13 12.02
N PHE A 254 -0.15 25.36 12.94
CA PHE A 254 -1.42 25.68 13.59
C PHE A 254 -1.28 26.88 14.52
N TYR A 255 -0.25 26.93 15.37
CA TYR A 255 0.01 28.08 16.25
C TYR A 255 0.23 29.38 15.46
N LEU A 256 0.93 29.29 14.32
CA LEU A 256 1.20 30.43 13.42
C LEU A 256 -0.03 30.88 12.62
N GLY A 257 -1.14 30.14 12.65
CA GLY A 257 -2.35 30.49 11.92
C GLY A 257 -2.32 30.11 10.44
N LEU A 258 -1.32 29.35 9.97
CA LEU A 258 -1.17 29.04 8.54
C LEU A 258 -2.20 28.00 8.09
N ILE A 259 -2.39 26.94 8.88
CA ILE A 259 -3.38 25.88 8.60
C ILE A 259 -4.78 26.48 8.53
N GLN A 260 -5.12 27.37 9.48
CA GLN A 260 -6.43 28.03 9.55
C GLN A 260 -6.72 28.84 8.28
N LYS A 261 -5.73 29.55 7.73
CA LYS A 261 -5.89 30.33 6.49
C LYS A 261 -6.20 29.43 5.29
N VAL A 262 -5.41 28.37 5.12
CA VAL A 262 -5.58 27.41 4.01
C VAL A 262 -6.92 26.68 4.13
N VAL A 263 -7.21 26.15 5.31
CA VAL A 263 -8.42 25.38 5.59
C VAL A 263 -9.67 26.27 5.46
N LYS A 264 -9.63 27.54 5.88
CA LYS A 264 -10.75 28.48 5.68
C LYS A 264 -11.05 28.71 4.20
N ALA A 265 -10.03 28.86 3.36
CA ALA A 265 -10.22 29.05 1.93
C ALA A 265 -10.86 27.82 1.27
N LEU A 266 -10.36 26.61 1.60
CA LEU A 266 -10.93 25.36 1.11
C LEU A 266 -12.34 25.11 1.63
N ALA A 267 -12.59 25.39 2.91
CA ALA A 267 -13.91 25.28 3.52
C ALA A 267 -14.91 26.25 2.88
N TRP A 268 -14.50 27.48 2.60
CA TRP A 268 -15.35 28.41 1.88
C TRP A 268 -15.71 27.89 0.48
N LEU A 269 -14.74 27.33 -0.26
CA LEU A 269 -14.96 26.74 -1.58
C LEU A 269 -15.94 25.56 -1.49
N LEU A 270 -15.71 24.61 -0.58
CA LEU A 270 -16.56 23.43 -0.39
C LEU A 270 -17.98 23.80 0.07
N SER A 271 -18.12 24.71 1.04
CA SER A 271 -19.41 25.23 1.51
C SER A 271 -20.21 25.89 0.38
N LYS A 272 -19.56 26.73 -0.44
CA LYS A 272 -20.21 27.41 -1.57
C LYS A 272 -20.65 26.46 -2.67
N VAL A 273 -19.78 25.52 -3.04
CA VAL A 273 -20.06 24.56 -4.13
C VAL A 273 -21.09 23.54 -3.66
N LEU A 274 -20.90 22.91 -2.51
CA LEU A 274 -21.69 21.74 -2.07
C LEU A 274 -22.82 22.08 -1.10
N LYS A 275 -23.03 23.36 -0.78
CA LYS A 275 -24.13 23.87 0.07
C LYS A 275 -24.22 23.18 1.44
N ILE A 276 -23.06 22.86 2.00
CA ILE A 276 -22.92 22.26 3.34
C ILE A 276 -22.69 23.34 4.40
N SER A 277 -22.85 22.98 5.67
CA SER A 277 -22.63 23.94 6.77
C SER A 277 -21.17 24.39 6.85
N GLY A 278 -20.95 25.60 7.37
CA GLY A 278 -19.59 26.13 7.47
C GLY A 278 -18.71 25.33 8.43
N ALA A 279 -19.28 24.83 9.53
CA ALA A 279 -18.58 24.00 10.50
C ALA A 279 -18.21 22.63 9.89
N GLU A 280 -19.15 21.90 9.30
CA GLU A 280 -18.83 20.61 8.70
C GLU A 280 -17.85 20.76 7.52
N SER A 281 -17.96 21.85 6.76
CA SER A 281 -17.00 22.16 5.69
C SER A 281 -15.59 22.46 6.21
N LEU A 282 -15.47 23.14 7.36
CA LEU A 282 -14.18 23.44 7.97
C LEU A 282 -13.51 22.17 8.49
N SER A 283 -14.27 21.27 9.10
CA SER A 283 -13.74 19.97 9.54
C SER A 283 -13.28 19.11 8.36
N VAL A 284 -14.06 19.00 7.29
CA VAL A 284 -13.68 18.22 6.11
C VAL A 284 -12.47 18.82 5.38
N ALA A 285 -12.40 20.14 5.25
CA ALA A 285 -11.23 20.81 4.70
C ALA A 285 -9.99 20.65 5.59
N GLY A 286 -10.17 20.67 6.92
CA GLY A 286 -9.10 20.42 7.88
C GLY A 286 -8.53 19.01 7.77
N ASN A 287 -9.41 18.01 7.60
CA ASN A 287 -9.06 16.60 7.46
C ASN A 287 -8.16 16.28 6.23
N ILE A 288 -8.03 17.20 5.26
CA ILE A 288 -7.06 17.05 4.16
C ILE A 288 -5.61 17.07 4.69
N PHE A 289 -5.37 17.77 5.81
CA PHE A 289 -4.03 17.97 6.37
C PHE A 289 -3.90 17.41 7.80
N LEU A 290 -4.98 17.49 8.57
CA LEU A 290 -5.06 17.12 9.98
C LEU A 290 -5.72 15.74 10.14
N GLY A 291 -5.42 15.06 11.24
CA GLY A 291 -6.03 13.79 11.58
C GLY A 291 -7.48 13.89 12.04
N GLN A 292 -8.13 12.73 12.13
CA GLN A 292 -9.56 12.60 12.49
C GLN A 292 -9.93 13.14 13.89
N THR A 293 -8.95 13.32 14.78
CA THR A 293 -9.14 13.91 16.12
C THR A 293 -8.72 15.38 16.21
N GLU A 294 -7.88 15.83 15.28
CA GLU A 294 -7.32 17.19 15.24
C GLU A 294 -8.20 18.13 14.42
N ALA A 295 -8.71 17.69 13.27
CA ALA A 295 -9.58 18.52 12.44
C ALA A 295 -10.86 18.98 13.17
N PRO A 296 -11.52 18.18 14.03
CA PRO A 296 -12.64 18.63 14.85
C PRO A 296 -12.29 19.75 15.84
N LEU A 297 -11.02 19.94 16.22
CA LEU A 297 -10.60 21.04 17.10
C LEU A 297 -10.91 22.42 16.48
N LEU A 298 -10.79 22.54 15.14
CA LEU A 298 -11.10 23.77 14.40
C LEU A 298 -12.55 24.23 14.58
N ILE A 299 -13.44 23.29 14.90
CA ILE A 299 -14.89 23.50 15.04
C ILE A 299 -15.40 23.17 16.45
N LYS A 300 -14.50 23.09 17.45
CA LYS A 300 -14.84 22.71 18.82
C LYS A 300 -16.05 23.46 19.38
N ALA A 301 -16.14 24.77 19.12
CA ALA A 301 -17.24 25.61 19.60
C ALA A 301 -18.63 25.25 19.01
N TYR A 302 -18.66 24.55 17.88
CA TYR A 302 -19.88 24.20 17.14
C TYR A 302 -20.29 22.74 17.36
N LEU A 303 -19.35 21.84 17.65
CA LEU A 303 -19.57 20.38 17.74
C LEU A 303 -20.79 20.00 18.59
N GLU A 304 -20.95 20.61 19.76
CA GLU A 304 -22.05 20.28 20.68
C GLU A 304 -23.44 20.57 20.07
N LYS A 305 -23.52 21.58 19.20
CA LYS A 305 -24.77 22.06 18.58
C LYS A 305 -25.04 21.48 17.20
N MET A 306 -24.10 20.71 16.63
CA MET A 306 -24.25 20.14 15.30
C MET A 306 -25.36 19.10 15.27
N ASN A 307 -26.12 19.10 14.17
CA ASN A 307 -27.13 18.08 13.94
C ASN A 307 -26.48 16.75 13.54
N ARG A 308 -27.29 15.71 13.45
CA ARG A 308 -26.82 14.34 13.17
C ARG A 308 -26.16 14.17 11.80
N SER A 309 -26.65 14.85 10.76
CA SER A 309 -26.05 14.81 9.41
C SER A 309 -24.67 15.47 9.41
N GLU A 310 -24.54 16.60 10.13
CA GLU A 310 -23.26 17.31 10.29
C GLU A 310 -22.23 16.47 11.07
N ILE A 311 -22.63 15.87 12.19
CA ILE A 311 -21.75 14.97 12.97
C ILE A 311 -21.31 13.77 12.14
N LEU A 312 -22.21 13.17 11.35
CA LEU A 312 -21.83 12.05 10.49
C LEU A 312 -20.80 12.48 9.44
N LEU A 313 -20.91 13.69 8.86
CA LEU A 313 -19.90 14.19 7.93
C LEU A 313 -18.55 14.43 8.62
N VAL A 314 -18.53 14.98 9.85
CA VAL A 314 -17.27 15.13 10.61
C VAL A 314 -16.59 13.78 10.79
N MET A 315 -17.35 12.74 11.16
CA MET A 315 -16.82 11.39 11.34
C MET A 315 -16.33 10.77 10.03
N ILE A 316 -17.14 10.80 8.97
CA ILE A 316 -16.77 10.27 7.65
C ILE A 316 -15.58 11.02 7.08
N GLY A 317 -15.54 12.35 7.21
CA GLY A 317 -14.43 13.17 6.76
C GLY A 317 -13.10 12.73 7.37
N GLY A 318 -13.08 12.48 8.68
CA GLY A 318 -11.89 11.98 9.36
C GLY A 318 -11.48 10.56 8.95
N MET A 319 -12.44 9.67 8.64
CA MET A 319 -12.13 8.31 8.18
C MET A 319 -11.77 8.23 6.70
N ALA A 320 -12.21 9.19 5.89
CA ALA A 320 -11.97 9.22 4.46
C ALA A 320 -10.58 9.73 4.10
N THR A 321 -9.92 10.47 5.00
CA THR A 321 -8.61 11.09 4.75
C THR A 321 -7.54 10.53 5.69
N VAL A 322 -6.29 10.98 5.49
CA VAL A 322 -5.15 10.70 6.38
C VAL A 322 -4.50 12.01 6.81
N ALA A 323 -3.88 12.01 7.99
CA ALA A 323 -3.12 13.15 8.49
C ALA A 323 -1.81 13.32 7.72
N GLY A 324 -1.33 14.56 7.59
CA GLY A 324 -0.04 14.86 6.96
C GLY A 324 1.14 14.11 7.63
N ALA A 325 1.08 13.91 8.96
CA ALA A 325 2.13 13.23 9.70
C ALA A 325 2.32 11.76 9.31
N VAL A 326 1.23 11.06 8.97
CA VAL A 326 1.30 9.66 8.54
C VAL A 326 1.42 9.53 7.02
N LEU A 327 0.97 10.53 6.25
CA LEU A 327 1.16 10.61 4.80
C LEU A 327 2.64 10.45 4.43
N ALA A 328 3.52 11.11 5.18
CA ALA A 328 4.96 11.05 5.01
C ALA A 328 5.53 9.64 5.22
N ALA A 329 5.00 8.88 6.19
CA ALA A 329 5.35 7.47 6.38
C ALA A 329 4.97 6.62 5.16
N TYR A 330 3.78 6.83 4.58
CA TYR A 330 3.32 6.11 3.39
C TYR A 330 4.14 6.42 2.14
N ILE A 331 4.57 7.69 1.99
CA ILE A 331 5.53 8.08 0.95
C ILE A 331 6.84 7.30 1.13
N GLY A 332 7.32 7.14 2.36
CA GLY A 332 8.49 6.31 2.68
C GLY A 332 8.28 4.83 2.33
N PHE A 333 7.16 4.22 2.72
CA PHE A 333 6.90 2.79 2.42
C PHE A 333 6.84 2.50 0.93
N LEU A 334 6.21 3.39 0.16
CA LEU A 334 5.99 3.17 -1.27
C LEU A 334 7.13 3.70 -2.13
N GLY A 335 7.80 4.77 -1.72
CA GLY A 335 8.93 5.34 -2.45
C GLY A 335 10.28 4.70 -2.11
N GLY A 336 10.43 4.19 -0.89
CA GLY A 336 11.73 3.75 -0.38
C GLY A 336 12.77 4.87 -0.46
N GLU A 337 13.99 4.52 -0.86
CA GLU A 337 15.08 5.48 -1.04
C GLU A 337 14.98 6.26 -2.38
N ASP A 338 14.17 5.80 -3.33
CA ASP A 338 14.03 6.43 -4.66
C ASP A 338 13.22 7.73 -4.56
N GLU A 339 13.89 8.86 -4.82
CA GLU A 339 13.27 10.19 -4.75
C GLU A 339 12.15 10.39 -5.78
N GLY A 340 12.31 9.84 -6.98
CA GLY A 340 11.32 9.94 -8.05
C GLY A 340 10.03 9.18 -7.70
N LEU A 341 10.16 7.99 -7.12
CA LEU A 341 9.02 7.23 -6.60
C LEU A 341 8.40 7.91 -5.38
N ARG A 342 9.19 8.44 -4.45
CA ARG A 342 8.68 9.22 -3.31
C ARG A 342 7.83 10.40 -3.81
N LEU A 343 8.30 11.15 -4.80
CA LEU A 343 7.55 12.26 -5.39
C LEU A 343 6.27 11.79 -6.10
N LEU A 344 6.33 10.68 -6.83
CA LEU A 344 5.17 10.06 -7.49
C LEU A 344 4.08 9.71 -6.48
N TYR A 345 4.43 8.99 -5.40
CA TYR A 345 3.48 8.59 -4.38
C TYR A 345 3.01 9.78 -3.55
N ALA A 346 3.86 10.77 -3.27
CA ALA A 346 3.45 12.01 -2.63
C ALA A 346 2.35 12.71 -3.43
N LYS A 347 2.52 12.85 -4.76
CA LYS A 347 1.48 13.40 -5.65
C LYS A 347 0.17 12.63 -5.56
N HIS A 348 0.21 11.30 -5.64
CA HIS A 348 -0.99 10.47 -5.59
C HIS A 348 -1.69 10.49 -4.22
N LEU A 349 -0.94 10.43 -3.13
CA LEU A 349 -1.47 10.48 -1.77
C LEU A 349 -2.10 11.85 -1.46
N LEU A 350 -1.46 12.94 -1.87
CA LEU A 350 -2.03 14.29 -1.78
C LEU A 350 -3.30 14.43 -2.59
N ALA A 351 -3.31 13.92 -3.83
CA ALA A 351 -4.51 13.89 -4.66
C ALA A 351 -5.64 13.11 -3.99
N ALA A 352 -5.33 11.94 -3.43
CA ALA A 352 -6.29 11.11 -2.71
C ALA A 352 -6.91 11.86 -1.51
N SER A 353 -6.10 12.53 -0.69
CA SER A 353 -6.58 13.33 0.45
C SER A 353 -7.51 14.48 0.01
N VAL A 354 -7.15 15.20 -1.05
CA VAL A 354 -7.99 16.31 -1.57
C VAL A 354 -9.28 15.79 -2.20
N MET A 355 -9.22 14.67 -2.94
CA MET A 355 -10.40 14.03 -3.54
C MET A 355 -11.33 13.39 -2.50
N ALA A 356 -10.80 12.93 -1.38
CA ALA A 356 -11.56 12.34 -0.29
C ALA A 356 -12.52 13.34 0.37
N ALA A 357 -12.22 14.64 0.38
CA ALA A 357 -13.10 15.68 0.93
C ALA A 357 -14.49 15.73 0.26
N PRO A 358 -14.62 15.95 -1.06
CA PRO A 358 -15.91 15.87 -1.73
C PRO A 358 -16.50 14.44 -1.70
N GLY A 359 -15.67 13.40 -1.77
CA GLY A 359 -16.12 12.01 -1.60
C GLY A 359 -16.86 11.77 -0.28
N ALA A 360 -16.28 12.23 0.83
CA ALA A 360 -16.85 12.16 2.17
C ALA A 360 -18.19 12.91 2.26
N ILE A 361 -18.26 14.10 1.65
CA ILE A 361 -19.49 14.90 1.60
C ILE A 361 -20.60 14.14 0.87
N ILE A 362 -20.32 13.64 -0.33
CA ILE A 362 -21.30 12.90 -1.14
C ILE A 362 -21.84 11.70 -0.36
N ILE A 363 -20.95 10.86 0.16
CA ILE A 363 -21.35 9.62 0.82
C ILE A 363 -22.05 9.90 2.14
N SER A 364 -21.61 10.89 2.92
CA SER A 364 -22.29 11.30 4.15
C SER A 364 -23.72 11.75 3.88
N LYS A 365 -23.92 12.63 2.90
CA LYS A 365 -25.24 13.17 2.55
C LYS A 365 -26.16 12.14 1.89
N ILE A 366 -25.61 11.01 1.39
CA ILE A 366 -26.42 9.84 1.00
C ILE A 366 -26.78 9.00 2.24
N LEU A 367 -25.81 8.69 3.09
CA LEU A 367 -25.99 7.80 4.26
C LEU A 367 -26.91 8.40 5.33
N TYR A 368 -26.86 9.71 5.51
CA TYR A 368 -27.75 10.47 6.39
C TYR A 368 -27.98 11.88 5.82
N PRO A 369 -29.01 12.07 5.00
CA PRO A 369 -29.24 13.35 4.32
C PRO A 369 -29.56 14.50 5.27
N GLN A 370 -29.15 15.71 4.87
CA GLN A 370 -29.43 16.94 5.59
C GLN A 370 -30.88 17.38 5.36
N THR A 371 -31.73 17.28 6.38
CA THR A 371 -33.14 17.73 6.33
C THR A 371 -33.38 19.06 7.04
N GLU A 372 -32.51 19.41 8.00
CA GLU A 372 -32.59 20.64 8.77
C GLU A 372 -31.84 21.77 8.06
N LYS A 373 -32.25 23.03 8.29
CA LYS A 373 -31.52 24.19 7.77
C LYS A 373 -30.17 24.32 8.51
N VAL A 374 -29.11 24.62 7.76
CA VAL A 374 -27.75 24.79 8.29
C VAL A 374 -27.22 26.19 8.01
N ASN A 375 -26.35 26.70 8.88
CA ASN A 375 -25.59 27.93 8.61
C ASN A 375 -24.36 27.60 7.76
N THR A 376 -24.24 28.23 6.60
CA THR A 376 -23.11 28.06 5.67
C THR A 376 -21.91 28.97 5.99
N GLU A 377 -22.04 29.88 6.96
CA GLU A 377 -20.97 30.79 7.37
C GLU A 377 -19.80 30.03 7.99
N VAL A 378 -18.59 30.27 7.45
CA VAL A 378 -17.36 29.63 7.88
C VAL A 378 -16.64 30.53 8.89
N GLU A 379 -16.81 30.21 10.16
CA GLU A 379 -16.07 30.79 11.27
C GLU A 379 -15.03 29.78 11.77
N VAL A 380 -13.80 30.24 11.99
CA VAL A 380 -12.69 29.41 12.47
C VAL A 380 -12.41 29.79 13.91
N SER A 381 -12.31 28.79 14.79
CA SER A 381 -11.86 29.04 16.17
C SER A 381 -10.50 29.74 16.17
N SER A 382 -10.35 30.79 16.98
CA SER A 382 -9.08 31.46 17.24
C SER A 382 -8.25 30.80 18.36
N ASP A 383 -8.68 29.64 18.85
CA ASP A 383 -7.95 28.90 19.89
C ASP A 383 -6.55 28.54 19.37
N LYS A 384 -5.53 28.92 20.12
CA LYS A 384 -4.13 28.60 19.79
C LYS A 384 -3.70 27.32 20.50
N ILE A 385 -2.92 26.49 19.80
CA ILE A 385 -2.19 25.38 20.42
C ILE A 385 -0.88 25.95 20.97
N GLY A 386 -0.73 25.95 22.29
CA GLY A 386 0.47 26.48 22.96
C GLY A 386 0.46 28.00 23.18
N SER A 387 1.24 28.41 24.17
CA SER A 387 1.42 29.80 24.60
C SER A 387 2.43 30.58 23.75
N ASN A 388 3.38 29.87 23.11
CA ASN A 388 4.43 30.43 22.27
C ASN A 388 4.93 29.40 21.25
N ILE A 389 5.83 29.80 20.34
CA ILE A 389 6.37 28.94 19.28
C ILE A 389 7.03 27.67 19.82
N LEU A 390 7.86 27.78 20.86
CA LEU A 390 8.57 26.64 21.44
C LEU A 390 7.60 25.70 22.15
N ASP A 391 6.62 26.25 22.84
CA ASP A 391 5.54 25.50 23.49
C ASP A 391 4.69 24.73 22.46
N ALA A 392 4.34 25.36 21.33
CA ALA A 392 3.62 24.67 20.24
C ALA A 392 4.43 23.49 19.67
N ILE A 393 5.73 23.68 19.43
CA ILE A 393 6.64 22.62 18.96
C ILE A 393 6.74 21.49 20.00
N ALA A 394 6.91 21.82 21.28
CA ALA A 394 7.05 20.84 22.36
C ALA A 394 5.77 20.00 22.55
N ASN A 395 4.60 20.65 22.52
CA ASN A 395 3.32 19.96 22.60
C ASN A 395 3.12 19.04 21.39
N GLY A 396 3.35 19.54 20.18
CA GLY A 396 3.25 18.75 18.95
C GLY A 396 4.25 17.59 18.91
N THR A 397 5.45 17.76 19.47
CA THR A 397 6.45 16.69 19.62
C THR A 397 5.96 15.60 20.56
N THR A 398 5.34 15.97 21.69
CA THR A 398 4.83 15.01 22.68
C THR A 398 3.64 14.23 22.12
N GLU A 399 2.71 14.92 21.45
CA GLU A 399 1.59 14.29 20.74
C GLU A 399 2.10 13.35 19.63
N GLY A 400 3.11 13.79 18.88
CA GLY A 400 3.74 13.01 17.83
C GLY A 400 4.44 11.76 18.35
N LEU A 401 5.13 11.85 19.49
CA LEU A 401 5.74 10.72 20.17
C LEU A 401 4.69 9.70 20.61
N GLN A 402 3.60 10.16 21.22
CA GLN A 402 2.50 9.28 21.61
C GLN A 402 1.87 8.60 20.39
N LEU A 403 1.66 9.33 19.29
CA LEU A 403 1.17 8.78 18.04
C LEU A 403 2.12 7.73 17.47
N ALA A 404 3.42 8.04 17.38
CA ALA A 404 4.44 7.12 16.88
C ALA A 404 4.52 5.82 17.72
N MET A 405 4.49 5.93 19.05
CA MET A 405 4.46 4.78 19.95
C MET A 405 3.20 3.94 19.79
N ASN A 406 2.04 4.58 19.65
CA ASN A 406 0.78 3.89 19.39
C ASN A 406 0.81 3.15 18.06
N VAL A 407 1.34 3.76 16.99
CA VAL A 407 1.52 3.11 15.68
C VAL A 407 2.45 1.91 15.78
N ALA A 408 3.60 2.06 16.44
CA ALA A 408 4.56 0.96 16.62
C ALA A 408 3.95 -0.23 17.38
N ALA A 409 3.30 0.04 18.52
CA ALA A 409 2.64 -0.98 19.33
C ALA A 409 1.49 -1.65 18.57
N MET A 410 0.66 -0.85 17.88
CA MET A 410 -0.45 -1.33 17.06
C MET A 410 0.06 -2.27 15.96
N LEU A 411 1.08 -1.86 15.20
CA LEU A 411 1.66 -2.67 14.13
C LEU A 411 2.20 -4.00 14.64
N LEU A 412 3.00 -3.98 15.71
CA LEU A 412 3.53 -5.20 16.32
C LEU A 412 2.40 -6.16 16.69
N VAL A 413 1.37 -5.65 17.39
CA VAL A 413 0.26 -6.47 17.87
C VAL A 413 -0.58 -7.02 16.71
N PHE A 414 -0.96 -6.19 15.73
CA PHE A 414 -1.80 -6.64 14.62
C PHE A 414 -1.08 -7.62 13.71
N ILE A 415 0.20 -7.40 13.40
CA ILE A 415 0.99 -8.35 12.60
C ILE A 415 1.09 -9.69 13.33
N ALA A 416 1.33 -9.68 14.65
CA ALA A 416 1.34 -10.89 15.46
C ALA A 416 -0.02 -11.62 15.47
N PHE A 417 -1.13 -10.87 15.58
CA PHE A 417 -2.47 -11.45 15.49
C PHE A 417 -2.77 -12.04 14.12
N ILE A 418 -2.41 -11.35 13.03
CA ILE A 418 -2.56 -11.87 11.67
C ILE A 418 -1.74 -13.16 11.53
N ALA A 419 -0.48 -13.17 11.96
CA ALA A 419 0.37 -14.36 11.93
C ALA A 419 -0.21 -15.53 12.76
N MET A 420 -0.75 -15.25 13.95
CA MET A 420 -1.41 -16.26 14.79
C MET A 420 -2.66 -16.82 14.11
N ILE A 421 -3.52 -15.95 13.57
CA ILE A 421 -4.73 -16.37 12.84
C ILE A 421 -4.33 -17.22 11.62
N ASN A 422 -3.32 -16.79 10.86
CA ASN A 422 -2.80 -17.54 9.72
C ASN A 422 -2.18 -18.88 10.13
N GLY A 423 -1.56 -18.97 11.31
CA GLY A 423 -1.10 -20.24 11.87
C GLY A 423 -2.26 -21.21 12.12
N VAL A 424 -3.36 -20.72 12.70
CA VAL A 424 -4.58 -21.53 12.94
C VAL A 424 -5.27 -21.91 11.64
N LEU A 425 -5.46 -20.95 10.72
CA LEU A 425 -6.10 -21.19 9.41
C LEU A 425 -5.26 -22.13 8.54
N GLY A 426 -3.93 -21.97 8.57
CA GLY A 426 -3.00 -22.87 7.89
C GLY A 426 -3.10 -24.29 8.43
N TRP A 427 -3.17 -24.47 9.76
CA TRP A 427 -3.39 -25.77 10.38
C TRP A 427 -4.74 -26.39 9.99
N VAL A 428 -5.82 -25.61 9.99
CA VAL A 428 -7.13 -26.07 9.48
C VAL A 428 -7.00 -26.47 8.01
N GLY A 429 -6.25 -25.72 7.23
CA GLY A 429 -5.98 -25.99 5.83
C GLY A 429 -5.16 -27.27 5.58
N ASP A 430 -4.29 -27.65 6.53
CA ASP A 430 -3.46 -28.88 6.48
C ASP A 430 -4.25 -30.12 6.90
N VAL A 431 -5.12 -29.99 7.92
CA VAL A 431 -6.01 -31.08 8.36
C VAL A 431 -7.12 -31.34 7.33
N THR A 432 -7.43 -30.35 6.50
CA THR A 432 -8.36 -30.45 5.37
C THR A 432 -7.63 -30.52 4.04
N SER A 433 -8.36 -30.61 2.91
CA SER A 433 -7.79 -30.45 1.57
C SER A 433 -7.79 -28.99 1.10
N LEU A 434 -7.94 -28.02 2.01
CA LEU A 434 -8.08 -26.62 1.62
C LEU A 434 -6.74 -26.03 1.17
N ASN A 435 -5.61 -26.32 1.84
CA ASN A 435 -4.31 -25.78 1.40
C ASN A 435 -3.93 -26.28 0.00
N THR A 436 -4.18 -27.55 -0.30
CA THR A 436 -3.93 -28.11 -1.63
C THR A 436 -4.86 -27.51 -2.68
N TRP A 437 -6.14 -27.29 -2.34
CA TRP A 437 -7.07 -26.60 -3.23
C TRP A 437 -6.68 -25.13 -3.47
N MET A 438 -6.28 -24.41 -2.42
CA MET A 438 -5.85 -23.01 -2.50
C MET A 438 -4.63 -22.86 -3.42
N ALA A 439 -3.59 -23.67 -3.20
CA ALA A 439 -2.38 -23.63 -4.02
C ALA A 439 -2.64 -23.98 -5.50
N ALA A 440 -3.64 -24.81 -5.79
CA ALA A 440 -3.97 -25.23 -7.16
C ALA A 440 -4.92 -24.26 -7.88
N ASN A 441 -5.71 -23.44 -7.17
CA ASN A 441 -6.80 -22.65 -7.76
C ASN A 441 -6.71 -21.15 -7.51
N THR A 442 -5.75 -20.69 -6.69
CA THR A 442 -5.64 -19.30 -6.25
C THR A 442 -4.20 -18.83 -6.25
N SER A 443 -3.98 -17.52 -6.14
CA SER A 443 -2.65 -16.92 -5.96
C SER A 443 -2.06 -17.15 -4.56
N TYR A 444 -2.80 -17.80 -3.65
CA TYR A 444 -2.40 -18.06 -2.27
C TYR A 444 -1.95 -19.51 -2.12
N THR A 445 -0.81 -19.71 -1.46
CA THR A 445 -0.23 -21.04 -1.22
C THR A 445 -0.91 -21.78 -0.06
N LYS A 446 -1.53 -21.05 0.86
CA LYS A 446 -2.20 -21.59 2.06
C LYS A 446 -3.50 -20.84 2.34
N PHE A 447 -4.39 -21.49 3.07
CA PHE A 447 -5.57 -20.86 3.63
C PHE A 447 -5.16 -19.88 4.73
N SER A 448 -5.44 -18.60 4.50
CA SER A 448 -5.01 -17.49 5.36
C SER A 448 -6.09 -16.42 5.47
N LEU A 449 -5.91 -15.50 6.42
CA LEU A 449 -6.79 -14.35 6.61
C LEU A 449 -6.80 -13.46 5.37
N GLU A 450 -5.64 -13.28 4.74
CA GLU A 450 -5.46 -12.56 3.49
C GLU A 450 -6.31 -13.18 2.38
N ALA A 451 -6.27 -14.52 2.24
CA ALA A 451 -7.09 -15.22 1.25
C ALA A 451 -8.59 -15.03 1.50
N ILE A 452 -9.04 -15.15 2.76
CA ILE A 452 -10.45 -14.96 3.13
C ILE A 452 -10.90 -13.55 2.78
N LEU A 453 -10.17 -12.54 3.26
CA LEU A 453 -10.50 -11.13 3.01
C LEU A 453 -10.41 -10.79 1.53
N GLY A 454 -9.41 -11.35 0.84
CA GLY A 454 -9.22 -11.25 -0.60
C GLY A 454 -10.47 -11.63 -1.37
N TYR A 455 -10.95 -12.86 -1.17
CA TYR A 455 -12.12 -13.35 -1.88
C TYR A 455 -13.45 -12.75 -1.40
N VAL A 456 -13.56 -12.33 -0.13
CA VAL A 456 -14.73 -11.61 0.39
C VAL A 456 -14.91 -10.26 -0.32
N PHE A 457 -13.82 -9.52 -0.53
CA PHE A 457 -13.88 -8.19 -1.15
C PHE A 457 -13.62 -8.20 -2.67
N ALA A 458 -13.17 -9.31 -3.25
CA ALA A 458 -12.87 -9.40 -4.68
C ALA A 458 -14.04 -8.99 -5.61
N PRO A 459 -15.32 -9.32 -5.34
CA PRO A 459 -16.44 -8.83 -6.16
C PRO A 459 -16.53 -7.31 -6.18
N LEU A 460 -16.28 -6.65 -5.03
CA LEU A 460 -16.26 -5.19 -4.95
C LEU A 460 -15.07 -4.62 -5.73
N MET A 461 -13.90 -5.26 -5.66
CA MET A 461 -12.70 -4.83 -6.41
C MET A 461 -12.95 -4.87 -7.92
N TRP A 462 -13.59 -5.94 -8.40
CA TRP A 462 -13.97 -6.04 -9.81
C TRP A 462 -14.96 -4.95 -10.24
N LEU A 463 -15.95 -4.62 -9.38
CA LEU A 463 -16.92 -3.56 -9.66
C LEU A 463 -16.25 -2.19 -9.79
N ILE A 464 -15.25 -1.89 -8.96
CA ILE A 464 -14.52 -0.61 -9.00
C ILE A 464 -13.46 -0.54 -10.11
N GLY A 465 -13.36 -1.56 -10.98
CA GLY A 465 -12.54 -1.53 -12.18
C GLY A 465 -11.13 -2.16 -12.04
N VAL A 466 -10.90 -2.96 -11.00
CA VAL A 466 -9.70 -3.80 -10.86
C VAL A 466 -9.77 -4.98 -11.82
N ALA A 467 -8.63 -5.36 -12.39
CA ALA A 467 -8.49 -6.52 -13.26
C ALA A 467 -8.74 -7.84 -12.50
N LYS A 468 -9.09 -8.92 -13.20
CA LYS A 468 -9.43 -10.20 -12.56
C LYS A 468 -8.21 -10.85 -11.87
N GLU A 469 -7.01 -10.53 -12.36
CA GLU A 469 -5.72 -11.00 -11.88
C GLU A 469 -5.42 -10.43 -10.50
N ASP A 470 -5.77 -9.16 -10.27
CA ASP A 470 -5.45 -8.43 -9.04
C ASP A 470 -6.62 -8.39 -8.03
N MET A 471 -7.82 -8.87 -8.39
CA MET A 471 -9.03 -8.65 -7.59
C MET A 471 -8.95 -9.22 -6.17
N ALA A 472 -8.32 -10.40 -6.00
CA ALA A 472 -8.17 -11.02 -4.70
C ALA A 472 -7.14 -10.27 -3.84
N LEU A 473 -5.99 -9.91 -4.41
CA LEU A 473 -4.94 -9.15 -3.72
C LEU A 473 -5.41 -7.75 -3.31
N MET A 474 -6.15 -7.07 -4.20
CA MET A 474 -6.79 -5.80 -3.88
C MET A 474 -7.87 -5.94 -2.79
N GLY A 475 -8.61 -7.05 -2.80
CA GLY A 475 -9.61 -7.34 -1.78
C GLY A 475 -8.97 -7.57 -0.40
N GLN A 476 -7.81 -8.22 -0.38
CA GLN A 476 -7.01 -8.43 0.82
C GLN A 476 -6.57 -7.09 1.40
N LEU A 477 -6.01 -6.20 0.56
CA LEU A 477 -5.57 -4.88 1.00
C LEU A 477 -6.71 -4.08 1.64
N LEU A 478 -7.92 -4.11 1.03
CA LEU A 478 -9.09 -3.48 1.61
C LEU A 478 -9.49 -4.14 2.95
N GLY A 479 -9.55 -5.46 3.00
CA GLY A 479 -9.97 -6.17 4.21
C GLY A 479 -9.00 -5.98 5.37
N ILE A 480 -7.69 -6.04 5.11
CA ILE A 480 -6.64 -5.79 6.12
C ILE A 480 -6.70 -4.35 6.61
N LYS A 481 -6.91 -3.38 5.71
CA LYS A 481 -7.15 -1.99 6.11
C LYS A 481 -8.31 -1.87 7.09
N LEU A 482 -9.44 -2.50 6.80
CA LEU A 482 -10.64 -2.41 7.63
C LEU A 482 -10.47 -3.11 8.99
N ALA A 483 -9.86 -4.30 8.97
CA ALA A 483 -9.70 -5.17 10.14
C ALA A 483 -8.59 -4.69 11.09
N ALA A 484 -7.50 -4.18 10.54
CA ALA A 484 -6.33 -3.72 11.29
C ALA A 484 -6.16 -2.21 11.13
N SER A 485 -5.46 -1.78 10.08
CA SER A 485 -5.25 -0.36 9.76
C SER A 485 -4.70 -0.20 8.35
N GLU A 486 -4.81 1.01 7.82
CA GLU A 486 -4.19 1.41 6.56
C GLU A 486 -2.66 1.31 6.61
N PHE A 487 -2.02 1.44 7.79
CA PHE A 487 -0.59 1.20 7.95
C PHE A 487 -0.20 -0.23 7.57
N VAL A 488 -0.91 -1.23 8.10
CA VAL A 488 -0.68 -2.64 7.74
C VAL A 488 -0.97 -2.85 6.25
N GLY A 489 -2.02 -2.21 5.73
CA GLY A 489 -2.35 -2.23 4.30
C GLY A 489 -1.22 -1.68 3.42
N TYR A 490 -0.58 -0.56 3.79
CA TYR A 490 0.52 0.01 3.00
C TYR A 490 1.79 -0.83 3.05
N ILE A 491 2.07 -1.48 4.19
CA ILE A 491 3.19 -2.43 4.28
C ILE A 491 2.95 -3.61 3.32
N GLN A 492 1.74 -4.19 3.33
CA GLN A 492 1.40 -5.25 2.38
C GLN A 492 1.41 -4.76 0.93
N LEU A 493 0.99 -3.52 0.65
CA LEU A 493 1.09 -2.96 -0.70
C LEU A 493 2.55 -2.80 -1.14
N ALA A 494 3.45 -2.40 -0.23
CA ALA A 494 4.88 -2.31 -0.52
C ALA A 494 5.50 -3.67 -0.87
N GLU A 495 5.01 -4.76 -0.26
CA GLU A 495 5.37 -6.12 -0.63
C GLU A 495 4.74 -6.54 -1.97
N LEU A 496 3.44 -6.33 -2.15
CA LEU A 496 2.71 -6.77 -3.34
C LEU A 496 3.10 -6.01 -4.62
N LYS A 497 3.71 -4.83 -4.52
CA LYS A 497 4.26 -4.13 -5.68
C LYS A 497 5.68 -4.59 -6.07
N ASN A 498 6.31 -5.46 -5.27
CA ASN A 498 7.66 -5.94 -5.53
C ASN A 498 7.61 -7.24 -6.34
N ILE A 499 8.07 -7.19 -7.59
CA ILE A 499 8.08 -8.33 -8.52
C ILE A 499 8.98 -9.48 -8.01
N ALA A 500 9.93 -9.19 -7.11
CA ALA A 500 10.75 -10.23 -6.48
C ALA A 500 9.95 -11.14 -5.53
N ASN A 501 8.74 -10.74 -5.14
CA ASN A 501 7.88 -11.56 -4.30
C ASN A 501 7.06 -12.54 -5.16
N ALA A 502 6.92 -13.78 -4.69
CA ALA A 502 6.16 -14.83 -5.39
C ALA A 502 4.69 -14.47 -5.64
N THR A 503 4.12 -13.61 -4.80
CA THR A 503 2.79 -13.03 -5.00
C THR A 503 2.97 -11.53 -5.13
N HIS A 504 2.65 -11.00 -6.31
CA HIS A 504 2.68 -9.57 -6.60
C HIS A 504 1.46 -9.16 -7.42
N LEU A 505 1.17 -7.85 -7.44
CA LEU A 505 0.18 -7.26 -8.33
C LEU A 505 0.69 -7.30 -9.77
N THR A 506 -0.20 -7.61 -10.71
CA THR A 506 0.11 -7.70 -12.14
C THR A 506 0.15 -6.32 -12.80
N TYR A 507 -0.75 -5.40 -12.38
CA TYR A 507 -0.92 -4.11 -13.07
C TYR A 507 -0.49 -2.92 -12.21
N ASN A 508 0.26 -1.98 -12.82
CA ASN A 508 0.60 -0.70 -12.18
C ASN A 508 -0.66 0.12 -11.85
N LYS A 509 -1.72 -0.02 -12.67
CA LYS A 509 -3.04 0.52 -12.37
C LYS A 509 -3.52 0.12 -10.97
N SER A 510 -3.38 -1.15 -10.61
CA SER A 510 -3.82 -1.68 -9.32
C SER A 510 -2.99 -1.13 -8.17
N ILE A 511 -1.68 -0.94 -8.35
CA ILE A 511 -0.79 -0.31 -7.35
C ILE A 511 -1.22 1.13 -7.07
N ILE A 512 -1.49 1.91 -8.12
CA ILE A 512 -1.99 3.28 -7.96
C ILE A 512 -3.38 3.28 -7.35
N MET A 513 -4.31 2.44 -7.81
CA MET A 513 -5.64 2.32 -7.20
C MET A 513 -5.57 1.93 -5.72
N ALA A 514 -4.67 1.01 -5.34
CA ALA A 514 -4.44 0.63 -3.95
C ALA A 514 -3.93 1.81 -3.12
N THR A 515 -3.06 2.65 -3.69
CA THR A 515 -2.59 3.87 -3.02
C THR A 515 -3.76 4.80 -2.66
N TYR A 516 -4.75 4.99 -3.55
CA TYR A 516 -5.93 5.80 -3.25
C TYR A 516 -6.91 5.09 -2.30
N MET A 517 -7.10 3.78 -2.48
CA MET A 517 -8.00 2.97 -1.67
C MET A 517 -7.54 2.90 -0.22
N LEU A 518 -6.24 2.79 0.01
CA LEU A 518 -5.65 2.72 1.34
C LEU A 518 -5.58 4.08 2.02
N CYS A 519 -5.52 5.18 1.26
CA CYS A 519 -5.52 6.55 1.78
C CYS A 519 -6.86 6.90 2.48
N GLY A 520 -6.95 6.59 3.76
CA GLY A 520 -8.04 6.96 4.65
C GLY A 520 -8.01 6.16 5.95
N PHE A 521 -8.35 6.77 7.09
CA PHE A 521 -8.39 6.12 8.41
C PHE A 521 -9.59 5.18 8.66
N ALA A 522 -10.37 4.84 7.63
CA ALA A 522 -11.53 3.96 7.77
C ALA A 522 -11.12 2.53 8.19
N ASN A 523 -11.20 2.24 9.50
CA ASN A 523 -10.99 0.93 10.13
C ASN A 523 -11.77 0.84 11.46
N PHE A 524 -11.89 -0.36 12.05
CA PHE A 524 -12.65 -0.54 13.30
C PHE A 524 -12.07 0.23 14.50
N ALA A 525 -10.74 0.37 14.58
CA ALA A 525 -10.08 1.11 15.67
C ALA A 525 -10.42 2.61 15.63
N SER A 526 -10.55 3.18 14.42
CA SER A 526 -10.91 4.59 14.21
C SER A 526 -12.27 4.96 14.79
N ILE A 527 -13.21 4.01 14.90
CA ILE A 527 -14.48 4.26 15.59
C ILE A 527 -14.22 4.63 17.06
N GLY A 528 -13.39 3.84 17.75
CA GLY A 528 -13.00 4.11 19.13
C GLY A 528 -12.23 5.43 19.27
N ILE A 529 -11.30 5.70 18.35
CA ILE A 529 -10.51 6.95 18.32
C ILE A 529 -11.43 8.17 18.19
N GLN A 530 -12.42 8.13 17.30
CA GLN A 530 -13.35 9.26 17.12
C GLN A 530 -14.31 9.43 18.30
N ILE A 531 -14.84 8.35 18.87
CA ILE A 531 -15.69 8.42 20.07
C ILE A 531 -14.91 9.01 21.25
N GLY A 532 -13.65 8.63 21.41
CA GLY A 532 -12.76 9.18 22.44
C GLY A 532 -12.38 10.63 22.18
N GLY A 533 -11.79 10.90 21.02
CA GLY A 533 -11.29 12.21 20.63
C GLY A 533 -12.40 13.26 20.48
N ILE A 534 -13.34 13.05 19.56
CA ILE A 534 -14.46 13.99 19.33
C ILE A 534 -15.37 14.05 20.55
N GLY A 535 -15.64 12.92 21.20
CA GLY A 535 -16.46 12.89 22.41
C GLY A 535 -15.85 13.60 23.61
N SER A 536 -14.52 13.79 23.65
CA SER A 536 -13.86 14.64 24.66
C SER A 536 -14.07 16.14 24.40
N LEU A 537 -14.24 16.52 23.13
CA LEU A 537 -14.49 17.90 22.70
C LEU A 537 -15.97 18.28 22.83
N ALA A 538 -16.87 17.31 22.65
CA ALA A 538 -18.32 17.46 22.69
C ALA A 538 -18.99 16.29 23.44
N PRO A 539 -19.00 16.31 24.79
CA PRO A 539 -19.49 15.20 25.60
C PRO A 539 -20.95 14.81 25.33
N GLY A 540 -21.84 15.76 24.99
CA GLY A 540 -23.24 15.46 24.67
C GLY A 540 -23.42 14.71 23.34
N GLN A 541 -22.42 14.75 22.46
CA GLN A 541 -22.45 14.03 21.18
C GLN A 541 -21.92 12.60 21.28
N ARG A 542 -21.37 12.17 22.42
CA ARG A 542 -20.75 10.83 22.58
C ARG A 542 -21.70 9.68 22.21
N LYS A 543 -23.00 9.81 22.50
CA LYS A 543 -24.02 8.84 22.09
C LYS A 543 -24.19 8.81 20.56
N THR A 544 -24.32 9.98 19.94
CA THR A 544 -24.44 10.12 18.47
C THR A 544 -23.24 9.51 17.76
N LEU A 545 -22.02 9.79 18.24
CA LEU A 545 -20.77 9.23 17.69
C LEU A 545 -20.76 7.71 17.74
N SER A 546 -21.17 7.12 18.88
CA SER A 546 -21.26 5.67 19.05
C SER A 546 -22.27 5.03 18.07
N GLU A 547 -23.47 5.61 17.96
CA GLU A 547 -24.52 5.13 17.04
C GLU A 547 -24.09 5.19 15.57
N PHE A 548 -23.24 6.16 15.21
CA PHE A 548 -22.76 6.34 13.84
C PHE A 548 -21.47 5.62 13.50
N GLY A 549 -20.75 5.02 14.46
CA GLY A 549 -19.43 4.41 14.23
C GLY A 549 -19.35 3.53 12.98
N ILE A 550 -20.24 2.54 12.84
CA ILE A 550 -20.26 1.64 11.67
C ILE A 550 -20.65 2.37 10.38
N LYS A 551 -21.60 3.30 10.46
CA LYS A 551 -22.04 4.09 9.30
C LYS A 551 -20.92 5.02 8.82
N ALA A 552 -20.16 5.61 9.74
CA ALA A 552 -19.00 6.43 9.44
C ALA A 552 -17.88 5.61 8.80
N LEU A 553 -17.62 4.41 9.32
CA LEU A 553 -16.66 3.45 8.74
C LEU A 553 -17.01 3.15 7.28
N ILE A 554 -18.24 2.70 7.03
CA ILE A 554 -18.74 2.42 5.67
C ILE A 554 -18.58 3.66 4.78
N GLY A 555 -18.94 4.84 5.30
CA GLY A 555 -18.83 6.09 4.56
C GLY A 555 -17.41 6.45 4.14
N GLY A 556 -16.45 6.34 5.07
CA GLY A 556 -15.04 6.60 4.80
C GLY A 556 -14.42 5.59 3.83
N THR A 557 -14.81 4.32 3.93
CA THR A 557 -14.38 3.28 2.99
C THR A 557 -14.91 3.56 1.59
N ILE A 558 -16.19 3.88 1.43
CA ILE A 558 -16.77 4.17 0.11
C ILE A 558 -16.14 5.44 -0.48
N ALA A 559 -15.84 6.46 0.33
CA ALA A 559 -15.19 7.69 -0.14
C ALA A 559 -13.78 7.42 -0.71
N SER A 560 -12.96 6.60 -0.03
CA SER A 560 -11.63 6.21 -0.54
C SER A 560 -11.72 5.29 -1.76
N LEU A 561 -12.66 4.35 -1.79
CA LEU A 561 -12.94 3.52 -2.98
C LEU A 561 -13.42 4.35 -4.17
N MET A 562 -14.22 5.40 -3.95
CA MET A 562 -14.66 6.32 -5.00
C MET A 562 -13.46 7.03 -5.63
N SER A 563 -12.53 7.53 -4.80
CA SER A 563 -11.29 8.15 -5.28
C SER A 563 -10.43 7.17 -6.08
N ALA A 564 -10.28 5.92 -5.60
CA ALA A 564 -9.56 4.87 -6.31
C ALA A 564 -10.21 4.49 -7.65
N THR A 565 -11.54 4.40 -7.69
CA THR A 565 -12.31 4.12 -8.91
C THR A 565 -12.09 5.22 -9.95
N ILE A 566 -12.16 6.48 -9.54
CA ILE A 566 -11.95 7.63 -10.43
C ILE A 566 -10.50 7.65 -10.94
N ALA A 567 -9.51 7.42 -10.07
CA ALA A 567 -8.12 7.34 -10.47
C ALA A 567 -7.89 6.22 -11.49
N GLY A 568 -8.38 5.00 -11.19
CA GLY A 568 -8.30 3.83 -12.07
C GLY A 568 -8.95 4.07 -13.43
N MET A 569 -10.10 4.74 -13.47
CA MET A 569 -10.79 5.12 -14.71
C MET A 569 -9.92 6.00 -15.62
N ILE A 570 -9.19 6.97 -15.04
CA ILE A 570 -8.41 7.97 -15.76
C ILE A 570 -7.06 7.43 -16.25
N ILE A 571 -6.42 6.57 -15.45
CA ILE A 571 -5.10 6.01 -15.77
C ILE A 571 -5.17 4.76 -16.66
N GLY A 572 -6.35 4.17 -16.84
CA GLY A 572 -6.60 3.06 -17.77
C GLY A 572 -6.79 1.75 -17.07
#